data_AF-M4DMU9-F1
#
_entry.id   AF-M4DMU9-F1
#
_cell.length_a   1.000
_cell.length_b   1.000
_cell.length_c   1.000
_cell.angle_alpha   90.00
_cell.angle_beta   90.00
_cell.angle_gamma   90.00
#
_symmetry.space_group_name_H-M   'P 1'
#
loop_
_entity.id
_entity.type
_entity.pdbx_description
1 polymer ?
#
loop_
_entity_poly.entity_id
_entity_poly.type
_entity_poly.pdbx_seq_one_letter_code
_entity_poly.pdbx_strand_id
1 'polypeptide(L)'
;MDPAAERSHSKKQKDYVNMLSYTCDSEYGIPRRCACGGRIIDEVRVKQEYDTQPGKRFFTCANYEADGFHYRQPWVIGVQEQIESLTKRLEEAEQLLNLIPSLKNQIETLEAQASGLTRQVDRLTAEVYNLTVQVADLEKLCFE
;
A
#
# COMPACT_ATOMS: atom_id res chain seq x y z
N MET A 1 -38.36 18.07 -10.76
CA MET A 1 -37.30 18.10 -9.74
C MET A 1 -36.64 19.47 -9.80
N ASP A 2 -36.32 20.08 -8.65
CA ASP A 2 -35.59 21.36 -8.60
C ASP A 2 -34.08 21.09 -8.73
N PRO A 3 -33.41 21.53 -9.82
CA PRO A 3 -31.99 21.32 -10.02
C PRO A 3 -31.10 21.95 -8.94
N ALA A 4 -31.56 23.01 -8.26
CA ALA A 4 -30.81 23.63 -7.18
C ALA A 4 -30.80 22.75 -5.92
N ALA A 5 -31.96 22.18 -5.57
CA ALA A 5 -32.09 21.22 -4.48
C ALA A 5 -31.24 19.97 -4.71
N GLU A 6 -31.23 19.42 -5.93
CA GLU A 6 -30.40 18.26 -6.28
C GLU A 6 -28.90 18.54 -6.15
N ARG A 7 -28.43 19.69 -6.64
CA ARG A 7 -27.02 20.12 -6.47
C ARG A 7 -26.64 20.28 -5.01
N SER A 8 -27.54 20.87 -4.19
CA SER A 8 -27.34 21.03 -2.75
C SER A 8 -27.24 19.68 -2.04
N HIS A 9 -28.14 18.74 -2.37
CA HIS A 9 -28.12 17.39 -1.81
C HIS A 9 -26.84 16.65 -2.17
N SER A 10 -26.44 16.67 -3.45
CA SER A 10 -25.20 16.04 -3.92
C SER A 10 -23.97 16.62 -3.22
N LYS A 11 -23.92 17.94 -3.03
CA LYS A 11 -22.84 18.61 -2.28
C LYS A 11 -22.77 18.11 -0.84
N LYS A 12 -23.90 18.09 -0.12
CA LYS A 12 -23.95 17.60 1.28
C LYS A 12 -23.48 16.15 1.39
N GLN A 13 -23.90 15.29 0.47
CA GLN A 13 -23.48 13.89 0.45
C GLN A 13 -21.97 13.77 0.23
N LYS A 14 -21.40 14.56 -0.70
CA LYS A 14 -19.95 14.60 -0.93
C LYS A 14 -19.20 15.09 0.30
N ASP A 15 -19.68 16.15 0.94
CA ASP A 15 -19.05 16.71 2.14
C ASP A 15 -19.08 15.71 3.30
N TYR A 16 -20.16 14.95 3.46
CA TYR A 16 -20.26 13.87 4.44
C TYR A 16 -19.26 12.75 4.18
N VAL A 17 -19.15 12.28 2.93
CA VAL A 17 -18.16 11.25 2.55
C VAL A 17 -16.74 11.73 2.81
N ASN A 18 -16.42 12.98 2.45
CA ASN A 18 -15.11 13.57 2.70
C ASN A 18 -14.79 13.62 4.21
N MET A 19 -15.76 14.04 5.04
CA MET A 19 -15.61 14.09 6.49
C MET A 19 -15.29 12.70 7.07
N LEU A 20 -16.00 11.66 6.63
CA LEU A 20 -15.71 10.29 7.04
C LEU A 20 -14.28 9.88 6.66
N SER A 21 -13.86 10.17 5.43
CA SER A 21 -12.48 9.89 4.99
C SER A 21 -11.44 10.61 5.83
N TYR A 22 -11.63 11.90 6.15
CA TYR A 22 -10.69 12.65 6.99
C TYR A 22 -10.62 12.11 8.43
N THR A 23 -11.74 11.57 8.93
CA THR A 23 -11.78 10.94 10.25
C THR A 23 -11.01 9.63 10.24
N CYS A 24 -11.19 8.78 9.22
CA CYS A 24 -10.41 7.55 9.06
C CYS A 24 -8.91 7.83 8.92
N ASP A 25 -8.50 8.88 8.21
CA ASP A 25 -7.08 9.26 8.08
C ASP A 25 -6.42 9.53 9.45
N SER A 26 -7.19 10.00 10.44
CA SER A 26 -6.68 10.26 11.79
C SER A 26 -6.37 9.00 12.61
N GLU A 27 -6.87 7.83 12.19
CA GLU A 27 -6.57 6.55 12.83
C GLU A 27 -5.16 6.04 12.48
N TYR A 28 -4.58 6.53 11.38
CA TYR A 28 -3.27 6.10 10.87
C TYR A 28 -2.16 7.12 11.15
N GLY A 29 -2.45 8.15 11.95
CA GLY A 29 -1.49 9.18 12.30
C GLY A 29 -2.04 10.59 12.34
N ILE A 30 -1.14 11.57 12.27
CA ILE A 30 -1.53 12.97 12.21
C ILE A 30 -2.30 13.21 10.90
N PRO A 31 -3.60 13.57 10.96
CA PRO A 31 -4.39 13.74 9.75
C PRO A 31 -3.92 14.97 8.97
N ARG A 32 -4.08 14.95 7.64
CA ARG A 32 -3.81 16.13 6.79
C ARG A 32 -4.92 17.16 6.85
N ARG A 33 -6.13 16.70 7.16
CA ARG A 33 -7.35 17.52 7.27
C ARG A 33 -8.13 17.10 8.50
N CYS A 34 -8.71 18.08 9.18
CA CYS A 34 -9.68 17.85 10.23
C CYS A 34 -10.99 17.32 9.63
N ALA A 35 -11.84 16.70 10.45
CA ALA A 35 -13.18 16.27 10.05
C ALA A 35 -14.01 17.41 9.43
N CYS A 36 -13.82 18.65 9.87
CA CYS A 36 -14.47 19.83 9.28
C CYS A 36 -13.92 20.24 7.88
N GLY A 37 -12.93 19.52 7.35
CA GLY A 37 -12.25 19.81 6.08
C GLY A 37 -11.11 20.83 6.16
N GLY A 38 -10.97 21.52 7.30
CA GLY A 38 -9.87 22.45 7.57
C GLY A 38 -8.51 21.75 7.52
N ARG A 39 -7.49 22.42 6.97
CA ARG A 39 -6.12 21.88 6.93
C ARG A 39 -5.54 21.80 8.33
N ILE A 40 -4.72 20.79 8.61
CA ILE A 40 -3.89 20.78 9.82
C ILE A 40 -2.66 21.66 9.58
N ILE A 41 -2.35 22.53 10.54
CA ILE A 41 -1.26 23.50 10.51
C ILE A 41 -0.36 23.31 11.74
N ASP A 42 0.91 23.72 11.62
CA ASP A 42 1.83 23.79 12.74
C ASP A 42 1.58 25.08 13.54
N GLU A 43 0.83 24.98 14.63
CA GLU A 43 0.63 26.07 15.58
C GLU A 43 1.86 26.19 16.48
N VAL A 44 2.47 27.36 16.53
CA VAL A 44 3.46 27.73 17.54
C VAL A 44 2.83 28.76 18.46
N ARG A 45 2.64 28.43 19.73
CA ARG A 45 2.15 29.41 20.70
C ARG A 45 3.23 30.44 21.00
N VAL A 46 2.88 31.71 20.85
CA VAL A 46 3.73 32.83 21.29
C VAL A 46 3.82 32.79 22.81
N LYS A 47 5.05 32.99 23.31
CA LYS A 47 5.42 32.95 24.72
C LYS A 47 4.50 33.87 25.53
N GLN A 48 3.69 33.32 26.43
CA GLN A 48 3.05 34.13 27.47
C GLN A 48 4.12 34.55 28.48
N GLU A 49 3.86 35.62 29.23
CA GLU A 49 4.83 36.26 30.17
C GLU A 49 5.44 35.27 31.19
N TYR A 50 4.77 34.13 31.43
CA TYR A 50 5.18 33.07 32.37
C TYR A 50 5.58 31.75 31.70
N ASP A 51 5.61 31.66 30.37
CA ASP A 51 5.99 30.43 29.67
C ASP A 51 7.52 30.37 29.55
N THR A 52 8.19 29.63 30.44
CA THR A 52 9.67 29.53 30.46
C THR A 52 10.23 28.68 29.32
N GLN A 53 9.37 27.94 28.60
CA GLN A 53 9.78 27.06 27.50
C GLN A 53 9.70 27.79 26.14
N PRO A 54 10.55 27.41 25.16
CA PRO A 54 10.36 27.81 23.78
C PRO A 54 8.94 27.40 23.34
N GLY A 55 8.19 28.34 22.75
CA GLY A 55 6.73 28.25 22.57
C GLY A 55 6.17 26.86 22.25
N LYS A 56 5.15 26.46 23.01
CA LYS A 56 4.47 25.16 22.85
C LYS A 56 3.95 25.00 21.41
N ARG A 57 4.24 23.84 20.81
CA ARG A 57 3.87 23.53 19.42
C ARG A 57 2.74 22.50 19.36
N PHE A 58 1.84 22.68 18.41
CA PHE A 58 0.69 21.82 18.19
C PHE A 58 0.48 21.58 16.68
N PHE A 59 -0.07 20.42 16.35
CA PHE A 59 -0.76 20.20 15.08
C PHE A 59 -2.22 20.58 15.29
N THR A 60 -2.69 21.62 14.59
CA THR A 60 -3.98 22.24 14.87
C THR A 60 -4.79 22.42 13.60
N CYS A 61 -6.10 22.24 13.66
CA CYS A 61 -6.99 22.61 12.55
C CYS A 61 -6.92 24.12 12.28
N ALA A 62 -6.82 24.54 11.02
CA ALA A 62 -6.86 25.94 10.65
C ALA A 62 -8.16 26.67 11.08
N ASN A 63 -9.24 25.92 11.26
CA ASN A 63 -10.54 26.41 11.73
C ASN A 63 -10.75 26.12 13.22
N TYR A 64 -9.69 25.85 13.99
CA TYR A 64 -9.82 25.36 15.35
C TYR A 64 -10.67 26.28 16.24
N GLU A 65 -11.75 25.70 16.74
CA GLU A 65 -12.55 26.23 17.84
C GLU A 65 -12.32 25.33 19.05
N ALA A 66 -12.34 25.87 20.27
CA ALA A 66 -12.18 25.10 21.50
C ALA A 66 -13.47 24.32 21.84
N ASP A 67 -14.06 23.68 20.83
CA ASP A 67 -15.36 23.02 20.83
C ASP A 67 -15.27 21.50 21.06
N GLY A 68 -14.04 20.95 21.02
CA GLY A 68 -13.78 19.52 21.15
C GLY A 68 -13.96 18.72 19.86
N PHE A 69 -14.41 19.35 18.77
CA PHE A 69 -14.59 18.73 17.45
C PHE A 69 -13.38 18.97 16.53
N HIS A 70 -12.65 20.06 16.75
CA HIS A 70 -11.51 20.41 15.93
C HIS A 70 -10.22 19.76 16.41
N TYR A 71 -9.49 19.15 15.47
CA TYR A 71 -8.22 18.50 15.75
C TYR A 71 -7.21 19.49 16.32
N ARG A 72 -6.63 19.14 17.47
CA ARG A 72 -5.52 19.85 18.08
C ARG A 72 -4.73 18.93 18.99
N GLN A 73 -3.49 18.62 18.60
CA GLN A 73 -2.64 17.69 19.32
C GLN A 73 -1.26 18.31 19.60
N PRO A 74 -0.68 18.12 20.79
CA PRO A 74 0.69 18.54 21.07
C PRO A 74 1.67 17.90 20.08
N TRP A 75 2.61 18.70 19.55
CA TRP A 75 3.55 18.25 18.53
C TRP A 75 4.34 17.01 18.96
N VAL A 76 4.80 16.98 20.22
CA VAL A 76 5.59 15.85 20.77
C VAL A 76 4.82 14.54 20.75
N ILE A 77 3.53 14.56 21.08
CA ILE A 77 2.69 13.36 21.07
C ILE A 77 2.46 12.89 19.63
N GLY A 78 2.08 13.81 18.73
CA GLY A 78 1.89 13.46 17.31
C GLY A 78 3.15 12.90 16.66
N VAL A 79 4.31 13.49 16.92
CA VAL A 79 5.58 12.99 16.38
C VAL A 79 5.95 11.64 16.99
N GLN A 80 5.74 11.43 18.29
CA GLN A 80 5.97 10.13 18.91
C GLN A 80 5.11 9.04 18.26
N GLU A 81 3.80 9.28 18.10
CA GLU A 81 2.88 8.35 17.44
C GLU A 81 3.31 8.05 15.99
N GLN A 82 3.78 9.06 15.25
CA GLN A 82 4.33 8.86 13.91
C GLN A 82 5.59 7.98 13.92
N ILE A 83 6.51 8.20 14.87
CA ILE A 83 7.74 7.40 14.99
C ILE A 83 7.42 5.95 15.33
N GLU A 84 6.48 5.70 16.26
CA GLU A 84 6.06 4.35 16.63
C GLU A 84 5.43 3.61 15.44
N SER A 85 4.54 4.28 14.70
CA SER A 85 3.94 3.72 13.48
C SER A 85 4.97 3.42 12.38
N LEU A 86 5.90 4.34 12.14
CA LEU A 86 6.97 4.15 11.17
C LEU A 86 7.94 3.02 11.58
N THR A 87 8.27 2.92 12.86
CA THR A 87 9.09 1.83 13.41
C THR A 87 8.44 0.48 13.15
N LYS A 88 7.15 0.32 13.46
CA LYS A 88 6.43 -0.93 13.19
C LYS A 88 6.43 -1.31 11.71
N ARG A 89 6.18 -0.35 10.82
CA ARG A 89 6.21 -0.58 9.36
C ARG A 89 7.61 -0.94 8.85
N LEU A 90 8.65 -0.40 9.48
CA LEU A 90 10.03 -0.74 9.16
C LEU A 90 10.35 -2.18 9.60
N GLU A 91 9.94 -2.58 10.80
CA GLU A 91 10.08 -3.96 11.29
C GLU A 91 9.36 -4.96 10.37
N GLU A 92 8.13 -4.64 9.93
CA GLU A 92 7.39 -5.46 8.94
C GLU A 92 8.14 -5.57 7.60
N ALA A 93 8.72 -4.46 7.11
CA ALA A 93 9.51 -4.46 5.88
C ALA A 93 10.80 -5.29 6.03
N GLU A 94 11.49 -5.21 7.17
CA GLU A 94 12.67 -6.03 7.46
C GLU A 94 12.34 -7.53 7.49
N GLN A 95 11.20 -7.91 8.05
CA GLN A 95 10.72 -9.30 8.00
C GLN A 95 10.52 -9.79 6.56
N LEU A 96 9.95 -8.95 5.68
CA LEU A 96 9.80 -9.29 4.26
C LEU A 96 11.14 -9.42 3.54
N LEU A 97 12.11 -8.54 3.84
CA LEU A 97 13.46 -8.63 3.28
C LEU A 97 14.16 -9.94 3.66
N ASN A 98 13.92 -10.44 4.88
CA ASN A 98 14.46 -11.72 5.33
C ASN A 98 13.90 -12.93 4.57
N LEU A 99 12.74 -12.80 3.90
CA LEU A 99 12.16 -13.87 3.08
C LEU A 99 12.78 -13.95 1.67
N ILE A 100 13.40 -12.87 1.18
CA ILE A 100 13.96 -12.78 -0.18
C ILE A 100 14.98 -13.89 -0.49
N PRO A 101 15.95 -14.22 0.39
CA PRO A 101 16.92 -15.28 0.09
C PRO A 101 16.28 -16.65 -0.12
N SER A 102 15.27 -16.99 0.68
CA SER A 102 14.54 -18.25 0.55
C SER A 102 13.76 -18.32 -0.77
N LEU A 103 13.05 -17.25 -1.12
CA LEU A 103 12.33 -17.15 -2.39
C LEU A 103 13.29 -17.22 -3.59
N LYS A 104 14.45 -16.56 -3.50
CA LYS A 104 15.49 -16.62 -4.53
C LYS A 104 15.97 -18.06 -4.76
N ASN A 105 16.28 -18.80 -3.69
CA ASN A 105 16.70 -20.20 -3.80
C ASN A 105 15.60 -21.09 -4.41
N GLN A 106 14.33 -20.83 -4.09
CA GLN A 106 13.21 -21.56 -4.68
C GLN A 106 13.08 -21.29 -6.19
N ILE A 107 13.23 -20.02 -6.62
CA ILE A 107 13.23 -19.64 -8.03
C ILE A 107 14.36 -20.35 -8.77
N GLU A 108 15.60 -20.29 -8.26
CA GLU A 108 16.76 -20.96 -8.88
C GLU A 108 16.53 -22.48 -9.02
N THR A 109 15.91 -23.11 -8.01
CA THR A 109 15.56 -24.53 -8.06
C THR A 109 14.52 -24.83 -9.13
N LEU A 110 13.46 -24.02 -9.22
CA LEU A 110 12.41 -24.19 -10.22
C LEU A 110 12.93 -23.95 -11.64
N GLU A 111 13.82 -22.98 -11.85
CA GLU A 111 14.49 -22.72 -13.13
C GLU A 111 15.35 -23.92 -13.57
N ALA A 112 16.08 -24.52 -12.63
CA ALA A 112 16.87 -25.73 -12.91
C ALA A 112 15.97 -26.92 -13.30
N GLN A 113 14.84 -27.11 -12.60
CA GLN A 113 13.86 -28.14 -12.91
C GLN A 113 13.22 -27.93 -14.28
N ALA A 114 12.79 -26.71 -14.59
CA ALA A 114 12.23 -26.36 -15.89
C ALA A 114 13.22 -26.65 -17.02
N SER A 115 14.48 -26.23 -16.85
CA SER A 115 15.56 -26.53 -17.80
C SER A 115 15.78 -28.03 -17.99
N GLY A 116 15.68 -28.81 -16.91
CA GLY A 116 15.77 -30.27 -16.96
C GLY A 116 14.61 -30.90 -17.75
N LEU A 117 13.39 -30.44 -17.51
CA LEU A 117 12.20 -30.91 -18.23
C LEU A 117 12.24 -30.54 -19.71
N THR A 118 12.70 -29.33 -20.07
CA THR A 118 12.89 -28.94 -21.48
C THR A 118 13.78 -29.93 -22.22
N ARG A 119 14.93 -30.29 -21.65
CA ARG A 119 15.83 -31.29 -22.27
C ARG A 119 15.17 -32.66 -22.44
N GLN A 120 14.34 -33.08 -21.49
CA GLN A 120 13.61 -34.34 -21.60
C GLN A 120 12.59 -34.30 -22.73
N VAL A 121 11.87 -33.19 -22.86
CA VAL A 121 10.93 -32.98 -23.98
C VAL A 121 11.68 -33.03 -25.31
N ASP A 122 12.79 -32.31 -25.45
CA ASP A 122 13.60 -32.31 -26.68
C ASP A 122 14.05 -33.72 -27.07
N ARG A 123 14.52 -34.51 -26.09
CA ARG A 123 14.93 -35.90 -26.31
C ARG A 123 13.77 -36.76 -26.77
N LEU A 124 12.64 -36.70 -26.07
CA LEU A 124 11.44 -37.49 -26.42
C LEU A 124 10.88 -37.09 -27.79
N THR A 125 10.91 -35.80 -28.13
CA THR A 125 10.51 -35.32 -29.45
C THR A 125 11.38 -35.91 -30.56
N ALA A 126 12.71 -35.98 -30.35
CA ALA A 126 13.62 -36.62 -31.31
C ALA A 126 13.36 -38.13 -31.44
N GLU A 127 13.10 -38.82 -30.33
CA GLU A 127 12.75 -40.25 -30.33
C GLU A 127 11.45 -40.53 -31.08
N VAL A 128 10.40 -39.73 -30.84
CA VAL A 128 9.12 -39.83 -31.56
C VAL A 128 9.33 -39.57 -33.04
N TYR A 129 10.14 -38.58 -33.43
CA TYR A 129 10.44 -38.32 -34.84
C TYR A 129 11.10 -39.52 -35.52
N ASN A 130 12.13 -40.11 -34.90
CA ASN A 130 12.80 -41.30 -35.44
C ASN A 130 11.86 -42.48 -35.59
N LEU A 131 11.02 -42.76 -34.59
CA LEU A 131 10.00 -43.81 -34.67
C LEU A 131 8.99 -43.53 -35.78
N THR A 132 8.58 -42.28 -35.96
CA THR A 132 7.65 -41.88 -37.03
C THR A 132 8.23 -42.19 -38.41
N VAL A 133 9.52 -41.92 -38.62
CA VAL A 133 10.23 -42.26 -39.87
C VAL A 133 10.29 -43.78 -40.07
N GLN A 134 10.65 -44.54 -39.04
CA GLN A 134 10.70 -46.01 -39.13
C GLN A 134 9.35 -46.63 -39.46
N VAL A 135 8.26 -46.11 -38.88
CA VAL A 135 6.90 -46.57 -39.20
C VAL A 135 6.57 -46.29 -40.67
N ALA A 136 6.87 -45.08 -41.17
CA ALA A 136 6.63 -44.75 -42.57
C ALA A 136 7.42 -45.64 -43.56
N ASP A 137 8.66 -46.00 -43.21
CA ASP A 137 9.46 -46.92 -44.03
C ASP A 137 8.89 -48.35 -44.03
N LEU A 138 8.42 -48.83 -42.86
CA LEU A 138 7.74 -50.13 -42.75
C LEU A 138 6.41 -50.16 -43.50
N GLU A 139 5.64 -49.08 -43.45
CA GLU A 139 4.37 -48.96 -44.20
C GLU A 139 4.61 -49.08 -45.70
N LYS A 140 5.65 -48.43 -46.25
CA LYS A 140 6.01 -48.60 -47.68
C LYS A 140 6.33 -50.06 -48.02
N LEU A 141 7.13 -50.74 -47.20
CA LEU A 141 7.52 -52.13 -47.46
C LEU A 141 6.35 -53.12 -47.39
N CYS A 142 5.32 -52.82 -46.60
CA CYS A 142 4.16 -53.70 -46.41
C CYS A 142 3.04 -53.48 -47.42
N PHE A 143 2.98 -52.31 -48.06
CA PHE A 143 1.85 -51.91 -48.91
C PHE A 143 2.22 -51.50 -50.35
N GLU A 144 3.52 -51.55 -50.72
CA GLU A 144 3.99 -51.65 -52.11
C GLU A 144 4.17 -53.12 -52.54
#